data_AF-A0A970ZJD5-F1
#
_entry.id   AF-A0A970ZJD5-F1
#
_cell.length_a   1.000
_cell.length_b   1.000
_cell.length_c   1.000
_cell.angle_alpha   90.00
_cell.angle_beta   90.00
_cell.angle_gamma   90.00
#
_symmetry.space_group_name_H-M   'P 1'
#
loop_
_entity.id
_entity.type
_entity.pdbx_description
1 polymer ?
#
loop_
_entity_poly.entity_id
_entity_poly.type
_entity_poly.pdbx_seq_one_letter_code
_entity_poly.pdbx_strand_id
1 'polypeptide(L)'
;MTSPSYSYISKTLLGLLLVGLLLSPVLIGAQEQDYTDEEYKVYQSIQAETDPVKKTDMVISFLKQTKSSLRKYASSEFHQVIVKLQGEENWNQIISLCDKYLAVAQNDQITINAMTAAYSATNNVKGFVAFGEKTYAANPSPELAYALAKSYLSLNNEAKFLQWGDRTLAGNSRNVEILFEMIRRNMVNQNMPQALKYARMAIKSVPKAKKPEDATEDSWKSLVNNTYATAYAVIGSDAYQNRNYPEAITNLNNSVKYFKRNDNAYYHLGLCYWQQNKLEPAMLNFAKAYILKGPTSGLAKKYLDQLWSSSHRGSLAGMERLLARAEQDFK
;
A
#
# COMPACT_ATOMS: atom_id res chain seq x y z
N MET A 1 -17.25 18.38 10.98
CA MET A 1 -15.96 17.75 11.32
C MET A 1 -15.20 17.55 10.03
N THR A 2 -14.27 18.44 9.74
CA THR A 2 -13.38 18.35 8.57
C THR A 2 -12.44 17.18 8.80
N SER A 3 -12.52 16.15 7.96
CA SER A 3 -11.53 15.08 7.91
C SER A 3 -10.15 15.71 7.77
N PRO A 4 -9.14 15.35 8.59
CA PRO A 4 -7.79 15.83 8.33
C PRO A 4 -7.43 15.33 6.93
N SER A 5 -7.08 16.25 6.04
CA SER A 5 -6.55 15.93 4.72
C SER A 5 -5.19 15.25 4.92
N TYR A 6 -5.21 13.96 5.24
CA TYR A 6 -4.00 13.17 5.29
C TYR A 6 -3.49 13.04 3.86
N SER A 7 -2.35 13.70 3.59
CA SER A 7 -1.51 13.35 2.46
C SER A 7 -1.34 11.83 2.46
N TYR A 8 -1.62 11.17 1.33
CA TYR A 8 -1.46 9.70 1.19
C TYR A 8 -0.01 9.23 1.43
N ILE A 9 0.91 10.19 1.54
CA ILE A 9 2.35 10.07 1.57
C ILE A 9 2.89 10.78 2.81
N SER A 10 3.75 10.09 3.57
CA SER A 10 4.31 10.62 4.80
C SER A 10 5.21 11.83 4.53
N LYS A 11 5.33 12.74 5.52
CA LYS A 11 6.32 13.83 5.47
C LYS A 11 7.75 13.30 5.25
N THR A 12 8.03 12.09 5.72
CA THR A 12 9.29 11.37 5.48
C THR A 12 9.53 11.06 4.01
N LEU A 13 8.53 10.56 3.28
CA LEU A 13 8.70 10.29 1.84
C LEU A 13 8.78 11.60 1.04
N LEU A 14 8.01 12.62 1.41
CA LEU A 14 8.15 13.95 0.81
C LEU A 14 9.58 14.49 1.04
N GLY A 15 10.10 14.36 2.26
CA GLY A 15 11.50 14.68 2.58
C GLY A 15 12.50 13.89 1.74
N LEU A 16 12.34 12.57 1.58
CA LEU A 16 13.22 11.75 0.73
C LEU A 16 13.22 12.20 -0.74
N LEU A 17 12.06 12.58 -1.28
CA LEU A 17 11.96 13.11 -2.63
C LEU A 17 12.63 14.49 -2.78
N LEU A 18 12.69 15.27 -1.69
CA LEU A 18 13.27 16.62 -1.65
C LEU A 18 14.77 16.65 -1.32
N VAL A 19 15.28 15.72 -0.48
CA VAL A 19 16.68 15.70 -0.02
C VAL A 19 17.67 15.47 -1.17
N GLY A 20 17.23 14.83 -2.27
CA GLY A 20 18.05 14.65 -3.48
C GLY A 20 18.26 15.92 -4.33
N LEU A 21 17.72 17.08 -3.92
CA LEU A 21 17.68 18.31 -4.72
C LEU A 21 18.57 19.45 -4.18
N LEU A 22 19.50 19.18 -3.27
CA LEU A 22 20.52 20.16 -2.91
C LEU A 22 21.46 20.36 -4.10
N LEU A 23 21.21 21.43 -4.87
CA LEU A 23 21.98 21.77 -6.06
C LEU A 23 22.96 22.89 -5.75
N SER A 24 24.25 22.61 -5.90
CA SER A 24 25.28 23.65 -6.00
C SER A 24 25.28 24.27 -7.40
N PRO A 25 25.60 25.57 -7.55
CA PRO A 25 25.79 26.17 -8.86
C PRO A 25 26.82 25.37 -9.67
N VAL A 26 26.45 24.92 -10.87
CA VAL A 26 27.38 24.22 -11.76
C VAL A 26 28.22 25.29 -12.47
N LEU A 27 29.53 25.30 -12.22
CA LEU A 27 30.46 26.23 -12.88
C LEU A 27 30.85 25.75 -14.28
N ILE A 28 30.97 26.68 -15.22
CA ILE A 28 31.49 26.37 -16.55
C ILE A 28 32.98 26.04 -16.43
N GLY A 29 33.34 24.82 -16.85
CA GLY A 29 34.72 24.35 -16.81
C GLY A 29 35.55 24.97 -17.93
N ALA A 30 36.79 25.34 -17.65
CA ALA A 30 37.70 25.98 -18.63
C ALA A 30 38.03 25.13 -19.87
N GLN A 31 37.63 23.84 -19.91
CA GLN A 31 37.87 22.91 -21.02
C GLN A 31 36.65 22.70 -21.95
N GLU A 32 35.47 23.23 -21.62
CA GLU A 32 34.25 23.10 -22.44
C GLU A 32 34.03 24.37 -23.26
N GLN A 33 34.58 24.46 -24.47
CA GLN A 33 34.16 25.49 -25.41
C GLN A 33 33.72 24.84 -26.72
N ASP A 34 32.52 24.26 -26.67
CA ASP A 34 31.74 23.84 -27.83
C ASP A 34 30.57 24.80 -28.14
N TYR A 35 30.55 25.97 -27.49
CA TYR A 35 29.49 26.98 -27.60
C TYR A 35 29.98 28.29 -28.20
N THR A 36 29.07 29.06 -28.81
CA THR A 36 29.39 30.39 -29.38
C THR A 36 29.22 31.51 -28.34
N ASP A 37 29.80 32.68 -28.63
CA ASP A 37 29.63 33.88 -27.81
C ASP A 37 28.15 34.29 -27.70
N GLU A 38 27.37 34.09 -28.76
CA GLU A 38 25.92 34.33 -28.77
C GLU A 38 25.19 33.36 -27.85
N GLU A 39 25.50 32.06 -27.92
CA GLU A 39 24.92 31.06 -27.02
C GLU A 39 25.24 31.38 -25.55
N TYR A 40 26.47 31.81 -25.27
CA TYR A 40 26.90 32.19 -23.94
C TYR A 40 26.17 33.44 -23.42
N LYS A 41 25.97 34.46 -24.26
CA LYS A 41 25.16 35.65 -23.91
C LYS A 41 23.72 35.29 -23.58
N VAL A 42 23.10 34.40 -24.35
CA VAL A 42 21.74 33.92 -24.06
C VAL A 42 21.73 33.19 -22.71
N TYR A 43 22.71 32.32 -22.45
CA TYR A 43 22.83 31.68 -21.15
C TYR A 43 22.97 32.68 -20.00
N GLN A 44 23.81 33.72 -20.12
CA GLN A 44 23.93 34.77 -19.11
C GLN A 44 22.59 35.49 -18.85
N SER A 45 21.79 35.71 -19.89
CA SER A 45 20.44 36.29 -19.73
C SER A 45 19.50 35.36 -18.97
N ILE A 46 19.61 34.04 -19.15
CA ILE A 46 18.88 33.05 -18.36
C ILE A 46 19.27 33.18 -16.89
N GLN A 47 20.57 33.22 -16.58
CA GLN A 47 21.03 33.32 -15.18
C GLN A 47 20.47 34.55 -14.47
N ALA A 48 20.47 35.71 -15.16
CA ALA A 48 20.02 36.99 -14.62
C ALA A 48 18.50 37.09 -14.43
N GLU A 49 17.69 36.28 -15.13
CA GLU A 49 16.23 36.30 -14.97
C GLU A 49 15.83 35.75 -13.59
N THR A 50 14.87 36.39 -12.94
CA THR A 50 14.43 36.05 -11.58
C THR A 50 12.99 35.57 -11.51
N ASP A 51 12.17 35.91 -12.52
CA ASP A 51 10.81 35.40 -12.63
C ASP A 51 10.84 33.91 -13.04
N PRO A 52 10.21 33.02 -12.26
CA PRO A 52 10.30 31.58 -12.47
C PRO A 52 9.66 31.14 -13.80
N VAL A 53 8.59 31.81 -14.25
CA VAL A 53 7.90 31.48 -15.50
C VAL A 53 8.76 31.88 -16.69
N LYS A 54 9.24 33.13 -16.70
CA LYS A 54 10.12 33.65 -17.77
C LYS A 54 11.42 32.87 -17.84
N LYS A 55 12.09 32.62 -16.70
CA LYS A 55 13.32 31.83 -16.65
C LYS A 55 13.09 30.44 -17.26
N THR A 56 11.98 29.78 -16.91
CA THR A 56 11.64 28.45 -17.49
C THR A 56 11.41 28.53 -19.00
N ASP A 57 10.65 29.51 -19.48
CA ASP A 57 10.38 29.67 -20.92
C ASP A 57 11.66 29.99 -21.72
N MET A 58 12.60 30.76 -21.13
CA MET A 58 13.92 31.02 -21.70
C MET A 58 14.78 29.76 -21.75
N VAL A 59 14.83 28.97 -20.65
CA VAL A 59 15.54 27.68 -20.62
C VAL A 59 15.00 26.74 -21.69
N ILE A 60 13.68 26.58 -21.79
CA ILE A 60 13.05 25.70 -22.78
C ILE A 60 13.40 26.14 -24.20
N SER A 61 13.35 27.45 -24.48
CA SER A 61 13.70 28.00 -25.78
C SER A 61 15.16 27.72 -26.13
N PHE A 62 16.07 27.92 -25.18
CA PHE A 62 17.49 27.61 -25.31
C PHE A 62 17.72 26.11 -25.56
N LEU A 63 17.07 25.23 -24.80
CA LEU A 63 17.14 23.78 -25.00
C LEU A 63 16.54 23.30 -26.33
N LYS A 64 15.77 24.10 -27.06
CA LYS A 64 15.30 23.74 -28.41
C LYS A 64 16.30 24.15 -29.50
N GLN A 65 17.05 25.22 -29.27
CA GLN A 65 17.92 25.84 -30.28
C GLN A 65 19.37 25.38 -30.17
N THR A 66 19.83 25.12 -28.94
CA THR A 66 21.23 24.90 -28.62
C THR A 66 21.56 23.41 -28.53
N LYS A 67 22.71 22.98 -29.05
CA LYS A 67 23.23 21.60 -28.87
C LYS A 67 24.49 21.54 -27.99
N SER A 68 25.06 22.69 -27.62
CA SER A 68 26.31 22.78 -26.87
C SER A 68 26.19 22.33 -25.41
N SER A 69 27.34 22.20 -24.75
CA SER A 69 27.47 21.89 -23.33
C SER A 69 26.69 22.84 -22.41
N LEU A 70 26.39 24.08 -22.86
CA LEU A 70 25.56 25.05 -22.11
C LEU A 70 24.17 24.53 -21.74
N ARG A 71 23.64 23.52 -22.44
CA ARG A 71 22.35 22.91 -22.10
C ARG A 71 22.28 22.43 -20.66
N LYS A 72 23.33 21.76 -20.14
CA LYS A 72 23.32 21.23 -18.77
C LYS A 72 23.29 22.36 -17.73
N TYR A 73 23.92 23.48 -18.05
CA TYR A 73 23.94 24.68 -17.21
C TYR A 73 22.59 25.41 -17.23
N ALA A 74 21.97 25.56 -18.40
CA ALA A 74 20.61 26.10 -18.50
C ALA A 74 19.57 25.22 -17.79
N SER A 75 19.69 23.89 -17.90
CA SER A 75 18.88 22.94 -17.12
C SER A 75 19.05 23.14 -15.61
N SER A 76 20.28 23.37 -15.15
CA SER A 76 20.55 23.65 -13.73
C SER A 76 19.85 24.93 -13.23
N GLU A 77 19.73 25.97 -14.06
CA GLU A 77 18.98 27.19 -13.71
C GLU A 77 17.49 26.91 -13.51
N PHE A 78 16.91 26.05 -14.36
CA PHE A 78 15.53 25.60 -14.16
C PHE A 78 15.37 24.78 -12.87
N HIS A 79 16.33 23.91 -12.56
CA HIS A 79 16.27 23.15 -11.32
C HIS A 79 16.36 24.03 -10.06
N GLN A 80 17.09 25.15 -10.11
CA GLN A 80 17.07 26.14 -9.03
C GLN A 80 15.70 26.80 -8.85
N VAL A 81 14.97 27.03 -9.95
CA VAL A 81 13.56 27.49 -9.88
C VAL A 81 12.70 26.48 -9.14
N ILE A 82 12.85 25.17 -9.43
CA ILE A 82 12.15 24.11 -8.70
C ILE A 82 12.47 24.16 -7.20
N VAL A 83 13.74 24.19 -6.83
CA VAL A 83 14.18 24.21 -5.42
C VAL A 83 13.59 25.40 -4.67
N LYS A 84 13.60 26.59 -5.29
CA LYS A 84 12.97 27.79 -4.70
C LYS A 84 11.47 27.57 -4.48
N LEU A 85 10.73 27.15 -5.51
CA LEU A 85 9.29 26.93 -5.40
C LEU A 85 8.93 25.82 -4.41
N GLN A 86 9.80 24.82 -4.21
CA GLN A 86 9.61 23.79 -3.20
C GLN A 86 9.71 24.37 -1.78
N GLY A 87 10.70 25.25 -1.53
CA GLY A 87 10.82 25.96 -0.26
C GLY A 87 9.64 26.89 0.04
N GLU A 88 8.98 27.38 -1.00
CA GLU A 88 7.75 28.20 -0.93
C GLU A 88 6.47 27.35 -0.91
N GLU A 89 6.57 26.02 -0.95
CA GLU A 89 5.45 25.08 -1.07
C GLU A 89 4.50 25.39 -2.25
N ASN A 90 5.01 25.99 -3.32
CA ASN A 90 4.22 26.40 -4.48
C ASN A 90 4.07 25.24 -5.49
N TRP A 91 3.41 24.17 -5.03
CA TRP A 91 3.29 22.90 -5.74
C TRP A 91 2.60 22.99 -7.10
N ASN A 92 1.58 23.86 -7.23
CA ASN A 92 0.87 24.04 -8.49
C ASN A 92 1.75 24.69 -9.57
N GLN A 93 2.59 25.65 -9.17
CA GLN A 93 3.54 26.26 -10.10
C GLN A 93 4.65 25.28 -10.49
N ILE A 94 5.13 24.46 -9.55
CA ILE A 94 6.05 23.35 -9.87
C ILE A 94 5.44 22.44 -10.93
N ILE A 95 4.19 21.99 -10.74
CA ILE A 95 3.49 21.11 -11.69
C ILE A 95 3.46 21.74 -13.08
N SER A 96 3.02 23.00 -13.18
CA SER A 96 2.89 23.71 -14.46
C SER A 96 4.23 23.87 -15.19
N LEU A 97 5.28 24.30 -14.47
CA LEU A 97 6.60 24.55 -15.07
C LEU A 97 7.33 23.25 -15.43
N CYS A 98 7.24 22.23 -14.58
CA CYS A 98 7.83 20.92 -14.84
C CYS A 98 7.20 20.23 -16.05
N ASP A 99 5.88 20.31 -16.22
CA ASP A 99 5.18 19.75 -17.38
C ASP A 99 5.70 20.36 -18.69
N LYS A 100 5.82 21.70 -18.74
CA LYS A 100 6.42 22.41 -19.88
C LYS A 100 7.86 21.96 -20.15
N TYR A 101 8.69 21.88 -19.11
CA TYR A 101 10.11 21.54 -19.25
C TYR A 101 10.32 20.09 -19.71
N LEU A 102 9.54 19.14 -19.19
CA LEU A 102 9.63 17.74 -19.57
C LEU A 102 9.24 17.47 -21.04
N ALA A 103 8.52 18.39 -21.69
CA ALA A 103 8.28 18.31 -23.13
C ALA A 103 9.57 18.37 -23.97
N VAL A 104 10.63 19.01 -23.45
CA VAL A 104 11.95 19.09 -24.11
C VAL A 104 13.04 18.26 -23.43
N ALA A 105 12.83 17.85 -22.18
CA ALA A 105 13.79 17.09 -21.37
C ALA A 105 13.11 15.88 -20.70
N GLN A 106 12.58 14.96 -21.50
CA GLN A 106 11.67 13.88 -21.06
C GLN A 106 12.21 12.96 -19.96
N ASN A 107 13.54 12.82 -19.87
CA ASN A 107 14.23 11.92 -18.92
C ASN A 107 14.94 12.68 -17.79
N ASP A 108 14.61 13.96 -17.57
CA ASP A 108 15.22 14.74 -16.50
C ASP A 108 14.74 14.26 -15.12
N GLN A 109 15.59 13.50 -14.43
CA GLN A 109 15.22 12.82 -13.21
C GLN A 109 14.88 13.78 -12.05
N ILE A 110 15.58 14.92 -11.98
CA ILE A 110 15.33 15.97 -10.97
C ILE A 110 13.89 16.48 -11.13
N THR A 111 13.49 16.79 -12.36
CA THR A 111 12.14 17.27 -12.68
C THR A 111 11.08 16.19 -12.45
N ILE A 112 11.36 14.93 -12.79
CA ILE A 112 10.46 13.79 -12.51
C ILE A 112 10.24 13.60 -10.99
N ASN A 113 11.31 13.72 -10.19
CA ASN A 113 11.23 13.64 -8.73
C ASN A 113 10.40 14.82 -8.17
N ALA A 114 10.63 16.03 -8.67
CA ALA A 114 9.88 17.22 -8.28
C ALA A 114 8.39 17.11 -8.62
N MET A 115 8.04 16.58 -9.80
CA MET A 115 6.66 16.28 -10.18
C MET A 115 6.02 15.25 -9.26
N THR A 116 6.75 14.19 -8.92
CA THR A 116 6.29 13.18 -7.96
C THR A 116 5.97 13.80 -6.60
N ALA A 117 6.86 14.65 -6.09
CA ALA A 117 6.68 15.37 -4.83
C ALA A 117 5.50 16.35 -4.87
N ALA A 118 5.35 17.13 -5.95
CA ALA A 118 4.27 18.10 -6.08
C ALA A 118 2.88 17.44 -6.21
N TYR A 119 2.77 16.33 -6.96
CA TYR A 119 1.52 15.57 -7.00
C TYR A 119 1.18 14.87 -5.70
N SER A 120 2.20 14.42 -4.96
CA SER A 120 2.04 13.94 -3.59
C SER A 120 1.45 15.04 -2.69
N ALA A 121 2.07 16.22 -2.66
CA ALA A 121 1.66 17.33 -1.79
C ALA A 121 0.26 17.86 -2.11
N THR A 122 -0.16 17.79 -3.38
CA THR A 122 -1.49 18.24 -3.84
C THR A 122 -2.56 17.15 -3.79
N ASN A 123 -2.26 15.96 -3.25
CA ASN A 123 -3.16 14.79 -3.23
C ASN A 123 -3.66 14.37 -4.63
N ASN A 124 -2.92 14.70 -5.69
CA ASN A 124 -3.26 14.27 -7.04
C ASN A 124 -2.75 12.85 -7.28
N VAL A 125 -3.57 11.86 -6.89
CA VAL A 125 -3.20 10.44 -6.96
C VAL A 125 -2.83 9.99 -8.37
N LYS A 126 -3.55 10.48 -9.40
CA LYS A 126 -3.28 10.10 -10.81
C LYS A 126 -1.94 10.63 -11.30
N GLY A 127 -1.64 11.89 -11.00
CA GLY A 127 -0.34 12.49 -11.30
C GLY A 127 0.79 11.81 -10.52
N PHE A 128 0.55 11.52 -9.24
CA PHE A 128 1.52 10.87 -8.37
C PHE A 128 1.92 9.50 -8.91
N VAL A 129 0.96 8.64 -9.29
CA VAL A 129 1.33 7.33 -9.83
C VAL A 129 2.06 7.44 -11.18
N ALA A 130 1.68 8.38 -12.04
CA ALA A 130 2.32 8.54 -13.35
C ALA A 130 3.81 8.90 -13.26
N PHE A 131 4.18 9.76 -12.29
CA PHE A 131 5.58 10.16 -12.09
C PHE A 131 6.30 9.31 -11.05
N GLY A 132 5.60 8.82 -10.04
CA GLY A 132 6.16 7.98 -8.98
C GLY A 132 6.70 6.65 -9.49
N GLU A 133 6.07 6.02 -10.50
CA GLU A 133 6.63 4.82 -11.13
C GLU A 133 7.98 5.10 -11.83
N LYS A 134 8.11 6.26 -12.49
CA LYS A 134 9.36 6.69 -13.13
C LYS A 134 10.44 6.97 -12.09
N THR A 135 10.07 7.67 -11.02
CA THR A 135 10.93 7.94 -9.87
C THR A 135 11.45 6.65 -9.24
N TYR A 136 10.56 5.66 -9.04
CA TYR A 136 10.96 4.36 -8.50
C TYR A 136 11.89 3.59 -9.43
N ALA A 137 11.66 3.66 -10.75
CA ALA A 137 12.51 2.96 -11.72
C ALA A 137 13.96 3.46 -11.69
N ALA A 138 14.17 4.76 -11.47
CA ALA A 138 15.50 5.34 -11.30
C ALA A 138 16.08 5.08 -9.91
N ASN A 139 15.26 5.23 -8.86
CA ASN A 139 15.67 5.12 -7.46
C ASN A 139 14.67 4.25 -6.66
N PRO A 140 14.84 2.91 -6.66
CA PRO A 140 13.94 2.02 -5.93
C PRO A 140 13.96 2.28 -4.42
N SER A 141 12.79 2.48 -3.83
CA SER A 141 12.61 2.67 -2.38
C SER A 141 11.39 1.88 -1.88
N PRO A 142 11.50 1.13 -0.76
CA PRO A 142 10.36 0.47 -0.14
C PRO A 142 9.23 1.43 0.24
N GLU A 143 9.57 2.65 0.66
CA GLU A 143 8.63 3.72 1.04
C GLU A 143 7.86 4.24 -0.17
N LEU A 144 8.55 4.44 -1.30
CA LEU A 144 7.90 4.84 -2.55
C LEU A 144 7.02 3.72 -3.11
N ALA A 145 7.49 2.46 -3.05
CA ALA A 145 6.67 1.31 -3.44
C ALA A 145 5.38 1.21 -2.60
N TYR A 146 5.49 1.46 -1.29
CA TYR A 146 4.35 1.47 -0.39
C TYR A 146 3.35 2.57 -0.73
N ALA A 147 3.83 3.79 -0.98
CA ALA A 147 2.98 4.91 -1.40
C ALA A 147 2.28 4.63 -2.74
N LEU A 148 2.98 4.04 -3.71
CA LEU A 148 2.39 3.61 -4.98
C LEU A 148 1.35 2.52 -4.78
N ALA A 149 1.60 1.52 -3.93
CA ALA A 149 0.61 0.50 -3.59
C ALA A 149 -0.67 1.13 -3.04
N LYS A 150 -0.56 2.00 -2.02
CA LYS A 150 -1.73 2.71 -1.47
C LYS A 150 -2.45 3.60 -2.48
N SER A 151 -1.71 4.22 -3.40
CA SER A 151 -2.29 5.04 -4.46
C SER A 151 -3.09 4.21 -5.45
N TYR A 152 -2.59 3.03 -5.83
CA TYR A 152 -3.34 2.12 -6.69
C TYR A 152 -4.52 1.46 -5.98
N LEU A 153 -4.39 1.24 -4.67
CA LEU A 153 -5.50 0.83 -3.81
C LEU A 153 -6.66 1.85 -3.87
N SER A 154 -6.38 3.15 -3.70
CA SER A 154 -7.42 4.20 -3.74
C SER A 154 -8.00 4.41 -5.15
N LEU A 155 -7.23 4.10 -6.20
CA LEU A 155 -7.69 4.10 -7.58
C LEU A 155 -8.46 2.82 -7.96
N ASN A 156 -8.68 1.88 -7.03
CA ASN A 156 -9.26 0.56 -7.27
C ASN A 156 -8.56 -0.23 -8.40
N ASN A 157 -7.26 -0.01 -8.59
CA ASN A 157 -6.46 -0.72 -9.59
C ASN A 157 -5.79 -1.94 -8.94
N GLU A 158 -6.48 -3.08 -8.97
CA GLU A 158 -6.06 -4.32 -8.33
C GLU A 158 -4.70 -4.82 -8.82
N ALA A 159 -4.51 -4.89 -10.14
CA ALA A 159 -3.29 -5.43 -10.72
C ALA A 159 -2.05 -4.62 -10.30
N LYS A 160 -2.16 -3.29 -10.34
CA LYS A 160 -1.08 -2.41 -9.89
C LYS A 160 -0.91 -2.43 -8.37
N PHE A 161 -1.99 -2.51 -7.59
CA PHE A 161 -1.90 -2.68 -6.15
C PHE A 161 -1.07 -3.92 -5.79
N LEU A 162 -1.40 -5.09 -6.36
CA LEU A 162 -0.67 -6.33 -6.08
C LEU A 162 0.81 -6.21 -6.49
N GLN A 163 1.08 -5.61 -7.66
CA GLN A 163 2.44 -5.39 -8.16
C GLN A 163 3.28 -4.52 -7.19
N TRP A 164 2.72 -3.40 -6.74
CA TRP A 164 3.42 -2.47 -5.84
C TRP A 164 3.44 -2.95 -4.39
N GLY A 165 2.43 -3.73 -3.98
CA GLY A 165 2.42 -4.46 -2.71
C GLY A 165 3.59 -5.45 -2.62
N ASP A 166 3.83 -6.22 -3.69
CA ASP A 166 4.99 -7.11 -3.77
C ASP A 166 6.33 -6.36 -3.65
N ARG A 167 6.49 -5.25 -4.37
CA ARG A 167 7.69 -4.40 -4.25
C ARG A 167 7.88 -3.84 -2.86
N THR A 168 6.78 -3.47 -2.21
CA THR A 168 6.81 -3.01 -0.81
C THR A 168 7.32 -4.11 0.10
N LEU A 169 6.81 -5.34 -0.03
CA LEU A 169 7.19 -6.46 0.83
C LEU A 169 8.59 -7.00 0.52
N ALA A 170 9.10 -6.82 -0.70
CA ALA A 170 10.48 -7.13 -1.05
C ALA A 170 11.47 -6.24 -0.27
N GLY A 171 11.15 -4.96 -0.11
CA GLY A 171 11.97 -4.00 0.64
C GLY A 171 11.66 -3.90 2.13
N ASN A 172 10.41 -4.17 2.52
CA ASN A 172 9.91 -4.10 3.88
C ASN A 172 8.89 -5.24 4.14
N SER A 173 9.41 -6.45 4.32
CA SER A 173 8.61 -7.68 4.53
C SER A 173 7.74 -7.70 5.80
N ARG A 174 7.86 -6.68 6.66
CA ARG A 174 7.08 -6.50 7.89
C ARG A 174 6.06 -5.36 7.78
N ASN A 175 5.80 -4.85 6.58
CA ASN A 175 4.72 -3.89 6.36
C ASN A 175 3.37 -4.57 6.60
N VAL A 176 2.80 -4.35 7.78
CA VAL A 176 1.60 -5.06 8.28
C VAL A 176 0.36 -4.74 7.45
N GLU A 177 0.21 -3.48 7.03
CA GLU A 177 -0.92 -3.04 6.20
C GLU A 177 -0.92 -3.74 4.84
N ILE A 178 0.22 -3.74 4.14
CA ILE A 178 0.34 -4.44 2.86
C ILE A 178 0.19 -5.94 3.03
N LEU A 179 0.76 -6.56 4.07
CA LEU A 179 0.54 -7.99 4.35
C LEU A 179 -0.94 -8.32 4.51
N PHE A 180 -1.67 -7.54 5.30
CA PHE A 180 -3.10 -7.72 5.51
C PHE A 180 -3.89 -7.65 4.20
N GLU A 181 -3.67 -6.60 3.40
CA GLU A 181 -4.37 -6.41 2.14
C GLU A 181 -3.99 -7.47 1.09
N MET A 182 -2.71 -7.87 1.03
CA MET A 182 -2.26 -8.94 0.12
C MET A 182 -2.91 -10.28 0.48
N ILE A 183 -3.06 -10.62 1.77
CA ILE A 183 -3.79 -11.83 2.18
C ILE A 183 -5.26 -11.72 1.74
N ARG A 184 -5.95 -10.64 2.15
CA ARG A 184 -7.38 -10.45 1.92
C ARG A 184 -7.74 -10.47 0.44
N ARG A 185 -6.98 -9.77 -0.39
CA ARG A 185 -7.23 -9.66 -1.83
C ARG A 185 -6.96 -10.97 -2.56
N ASN A 186 -5.88 -11.68 -2.23
CA ASN A 186 -5.64 -12.99 -2.82
C ASN A 186 -6.70 -14.02 -2.40
N MET A 187 -7.30 -13.91 -1.20
CA MET A 187 -8.46 -14.72 -0.84
C MET A 187 -9.68 -14.40 -1.72
N VAL A 188 -10.01 -13.12 -1.92
CA VAL A 188 -11.14 -12.69 -2.76
C VAL A 188 -10.92 -13.13 -4.23
N ASN A 189 -9.69 -13.02 -4.72
CA ASN A 189 -9.30 -13.46 -6.07
C ASN A 189 -9.11 -14.99 -6.17
N GLN A 190 -9.44 -15.75 -5.12
CA GLN A 190 -9.32 -17.21 -5.05
C GLN A 190 -7.89 -17.73 -5.31
N ASN A 191 -6.87 -16.88 -5.14
CA ASN A 191 -5.47 -17.22 -5.29
C ASN A 191 -4.89 -17.71 -3.96
N MET A 192 -5.30 -18.91 -3.56
CA MET A 192 -4.88 -19.52 -2.29
C MET A 192 -3.36 -19.65 -2.12
N PRO A 193 -2.57 -20.05 -3.14
CA PRO A 193 -1.10 -20.11 -2.99
C PRO A 193 -0.47 -18.78 -2.57
N GLN A 194 -0.91 -17.66 -3.17
CA GLN A 194 -0.42 -16.33 -2.78
C GLN A 194 -0.95 -15.91 -1.41
N ALA A 195 -2.23 -16.15 -1.10
CA ALA A 195 -2.78 -15.86 0.21
C ALA A 195 -1.98 -16.57 1.33
N LEU A 196 -1.63 -17.85 1.12
CA LEU A 196 -0.81 -18.63 2.05
C LEU A 196 0.63 -18.09 2.16
N LYS A 197 1.25 -17.71 1.05
CA LYS A 197 2.58 -17.08 1.05
C LYS A 197 2.59 -15.85 1.96
N TYR A 198 1.65 -14.92 1.80
CA TYR A 198 1.61 -13.71 2.62
C TYR A 198 1.14 -13.98 4.06
N ALA A 199 0.26 -14.95 4.28
CA ALA A 199 -0.14 -15.36 5.63
C ALA A 199 1.05 -15.89 6.45
N ARG A 200 1.86 -16.77 5.85
CA ARG A 200 3.09 -17.28 6.49
C ARG A 200 4.12 -16.17 6.69
N MET A 201 4.25 -15.26 5.72
CA MET A 201 5.12 -14.08 5.86
C MET A 201 4.68 -13.22 7.04
N ALA A 202 3.38 -12.94 7.18
CA ALA A 202 2.84 -12.13 8.26
C ALA A 202 3.14 -12.74 9.64
N ILE A 203 2.88 -14.03 9.84
CA ILE A 203 3.20 -14.72 11.11
C ILE A 203 4.68 -14.59 11.46
N LYS A 204 5.57 -14.67 10.47
CA LYS A 204 7.02 -14.59 10.65
C LYS A 204 7.51 -13.16 10.92
N SER A 205 6.96 -12.15 10.25
CA SER A 205 7.55 -10.80 10.20
C SER A 205 6.86 -9.76 11.07
N VAL A 206 5.55 -9.88 11.30
CA VAL A 206 4.76 -8.94 12.12
C VAL A 206 5.28 -8.80 13.57
N PRO A 207 5.82 -9.83 14.25
CA PRO A 207 6.38 -9.64 15.59
C PRO A 207 7.54 -8.62 15.65
N LYS A 208 8.19 -8.37 14.51
CA LYS A 208 9.32 -7.43 14.37
C LYS A 208 8.89 -6.09 13.76
N ALA A 209 7.60 -5.90 13.51
CA ALA A 209 7.04 -4.67 12.98
C ALA A 209 7.05 -3.57 14.06
N LYS A 210 7.47 -2.37 13.67
CA LYS A 210 7.33 -1.19 14.51
C LYS A 210 6.02 -0.50 14.16
N LYS A 211 5.32 -0.02 15.18
CA LYS A 211 4.14 0.84 15.00
C LYS A 211 4.54 2.08 14.19
N PRO A 212 3.79 2.44 13.13
CA PRO A 212 3.95 3.72 12.47
C PRO A 212 3.79 4.89 13.45
N GLU A 213 4.53 5.98 13.24
CA GLU A 213 4.49 7.16 14.13
C GLU A 213 3.11 7.79 14.20
N ASP A 214 2.40 7.79 13.06
CA ASP A 214 1.07 8.37 12.86
C ASP A 214 -0.08 7.44 13.30
N ALA A 215 0.19 6.17 13.58
CA ALA A 215 -0.82 5.23 14.05
C ALA A 215 -1.05 5.36 15.58
N THR A 216 -2.32 5.35 16.00
CA THR A 216 -2.66 5.20 17.42
C THR A 216 -2.34 3.78 17.89
N GLU A 217 -2.16 3.59 19.20
CA GLU A 217 -1.89 2.27 19.76
C GLU A 217 -3.03 1.29 19.46
N ASP A 218 -4.27 1.75 19.59
CA ASP A 218 -5.45 0.92 19.33
C ASP A 218 -5.61 0.56 17.86
N SER A 219 -5.39 1.50 16.93
CA SER A 219 -5.50 1.20 15.50
C SER A 219 -4.40 0.23 15.05
N TRP A 220 -3.19 0.39 15.58
CA TRP A 220 -2.09 -0.52 15.32
C TRP A 220 -2.34 -1.92 15.87
N LYS A 221 -2.73 -2.01 17.14
CA LYS A 221 -3.08 -3.28 17.78
C LYS A 221 -4.21 -3.98 17.03
N SER A 222 -5.22 -3.23 16.61
CA SER A 222 -6.33 -3.76 15.80
C SER A 222 -5.84 -4.31 14.47
N LEU A 223 -5.03 -3.55 13.73
CA LEU A 223 -4.46 -3.99 12.45
C LEU A 223 -3.61 -5.26 12.62
N VAL A 224 -2.72 -5.28 13.61
CA VAL A 224 -1.86 -6.44 13.91
C VAL A 224 -2.72 -7.67 14.25
N ASN A 225 -3.72 -7.52 15.13
CA ASN A 225 -4.61 -8.60 15.51
C ASN A 225 -5.43 -9.13 14.31
N ASN A 226 -5.97 -8.23 13.48
CA ASN A 226 -6.71 -8.61 12.28
C ASN A 226 -5.80 -9.32 11.27
N THR A 227 -4.55 -8.89 11.14
CA THR A 227 -3.55 -9.54 10.28
C THR A 227 -3.27 -10.96 10.75
N TYR A 228 -3.01 -11.17 12.05
CA TYR A 228 -2.82 -12.51 12.59
C TYR A 228 -4.07 -13.37 12.42
N ALA A 229 -5.24 -12.87 12.78
CA ALA A 229 -6.48 -13.61 12.68
C ALA A 229 -6.75 -14.08 11.25
N THR A 230 -6.51 -13.21 10.27
CA THR A 230 -6.67 -13.54 8.84
C THR A 230 -5.62 -14.54 8.39
N ALA A 231 -4.33 -14.33 8.73
CA ALA A 231 -3.25 -15.23 8.35
C ALA A 231 -3.46 -16.66 8.89
N TYR A 232 -3.79 -16.76 10.18
CA TYR A 232 -4.07 -18.04 10.82
C TYR A 232 -5.34 -18.71 10.27
N ALA A 233 -6.39 -17.94 9.93
CA ALA A 233 -7.59 -18.49 9.30
C ALA A 233 -7.30 -19.07 7.91
N VAL A 234 -6.49 -18.39 7.10
CA VAL A 234 -6.07 -18.86 5.77
C VAL A 234 -5.29 -20.18 5.86
N ILE A 235 -4.29 -20.24 6.74
CA ILE A 235 -3.49 -21.46 6.93
C ILE A 235 -4.36 -22.60 7.48
N GLY A 236 -5.23 -22.30 8.44
CA GLY A 236 -6.13 -23.29 9.01
C GLY A 236 -7.15 -23.84 8.01
N SER A 237 -7.68 -22.98 7.13
CA SER A 237 -8.61 -23.38 6.08
C SER A 237 -7.91 -24.26 5.03
N ASP A 238 -6.69 -23.94 4.63
CA ASP A 238 -5.87 -24.76 3.73
C ASP A 238 -5.54 -26.13 4.35
N ALA A 239 -5.12 -26.16 5.61
CA ALA A 239 -4.87 -27.41 6.33
C ALA A 239 -6.13 -28.30 6.40
N TYR A 240 -7.32 -27.70 6.56
CA TYR A 240 -8.59 -28.43 6.48
C TYR A 240 -8.82 -29.05 5.09
N GLN A 241 -8.58 -28.29 4.01
CA GLN A 241 -8.70 -28.82 2.64
C GLN A 241 -7.76 -30.00 2.39
N ASN A 242 -6.56 -29.94 2.97
CA ASN A 242 -5.57 -31.02 2.94
C ASN A 242 -5.85 -32.14 3.96
N ARG A 243 -7.01 -32.13 4.63
CA ARG A 243 -7.42 -33.09 5.68
C ARG A 243 -6.48 -33.18 6.87
N ASN A 244 -5.58 -32.21 7.06
CA ASN A 244 -4.74 -32.08 8.24
C ASN A 244 -5.51 -31.37 9.36
N TYR A 245 -6.52 -32.05 9.91
CA TYR A 245 -7.40 -31.46 10.92
C TYR A 245 -6.69 -31.00 12.21
N PRO A 246 -5.64 -31.67 12.73
CA PRO A 246 -4.88 -31.17 13.88
C PRO A 246 -4.23 -29.80 13.62
N GLU A 247 -3.58 -29.62 12.46
CA GLU A 247 -2.99 -28.34 12.07
C GLU A 247 -4.07 -27.28 11.82
N ALA A 248 -5.18 -27.66 11.18
CA ALA A 248 -6.31 -26.78 10.93
C ALA A 248 -6.86 -26.23 12.24
N ILE A 249 -7.21 -27.09 13.20
CA ILE A 249 -7.74 -26.69 14.50
C ILE A 249 -6.76 -25.78 15.25
N THR A 250 -5.46 -26.10 15.22
CA THR A 250 -4.43 -25.29 15.88
C THR A 250 -4.39 -23.87 15.32
N ASN A 251 -4.34 -23.72 14.00
CA ASN A 251 -4.31 -22.41 13.35
C ASN A 251 -5.64 -21.66 13.51
N LEU A 252 -6.79 -22.31 13.37
CA LEU A 252 -8.09 -21.66 13.52
C LEU A 252 -8.34 -21.20 14.97
N ASN A 253 -7.87 -21.94 15.97
CA ASN A 253 -7.89 -21.49 17.37
C ASN A 253 -7.00 -20.26 17.59
N ASN A 254 -5.81 -20.22 16.96
CA ASN A 254 -4.99 -19.01 16.98
C ASN A 254 -5.71 -17.84 16.31
N SER A 255 -6.43 -18.06 15.21
CA SER A 255 -7.20 -17.01 14.55
C SER A 255 -8.21 -16.34 15.48
N VAL A 256 -9.05 -17.14 16.16
CA VAL A 256 -10.08 -16.62 17.09
C VAL A 256 -9.49 -16.07 18.39
N LYS A 257 -8.24 -16.44 18.74
CA LYS A 257 -7.49 -15.83 19.84
C LYS A 257 -7.15 -14.36 19.55
N TYR A 258 -6.75 -14.04 18.32
CA TYR A 258 -6.42 -12.66 17.92
C TYR A 258 -7.66 -11.85 17.58
N PHE A 259 -8.66 -12.46 16.95
CA PHE A 259 -9.93 -11.81 16.65
C PHE A 259 -11.09 -12.76 16.93
N LYS A 260 -11.71 -12.59 18.11
CA LYS A 260 -12.82 -13.44 18.57
C LYS A 260 -14.01 -13.46 17.62
N ARG A 261 -14.21 -12.44 16.79
CA ARG A 261 -15.36 -12.34 15.88
C ARG A 261 -15.06 -12.81 14.46
N ASN A 262 -14.24 -13.85 14.30
CA ASN A 262 -13.91 -14.44 13.01
C ASN A 262 -14.89 -15.58 12.64
N ASP A 263 -15.92 -15.27 11.84
CA ASP A 263 -16.94 -16.25 11.43
C ASP A 263 -16.34 -17.39 10.60
N ASN A 264 -15.43 -17.07 9.67
CA ASN A 264 -14.77 -18.04 8.82
C ASN A 264 -13.95 -19.06 9.62
N ALA A 265 -13.27 -18.61 10.67
CA ALA A 265 -12.49 -19.49 11.53
C ALA A 265 -13.39 -20.48 12.29
N TYR A 266 -14.50 -20.01 12.86
CA TYR A 266 -15.46 -20.89 13.52
C TYR A 266 -16.14 -21.86 12.55
N TYR A 267 -16.46 -21.42 11.33
CA TYR A 267 -17.02 -22.30 10.31
C TYR A 267 -16.07 -23.47 10.01
N HIS A 268 -14.79 -23.19 9.78
CA HIS A 268 -13.80 -24.25 9.53
C HIS A 268 -13.50 -25.11 10.76
N LEU A 269 -13.56 -24.55 11.99
CA LEU A 269 -13.49 -25.35 13.22
C LEU A 269 -14.64 -26.35 13.29
N GLY A 270 -15.86 -25.88 12.97
CA GLY A 270 -17.04 -26.74 12.89
C GLY A 270 -16.85 -27.90 11.91
N LEU A 271 -16.34 -27.60 10.72
CA LEU A 271 -16.02 -28.61 9.71
C LEU A 271 -14.95 -29.60 10.20
N CYS A 272 -13.87 -29.12 10.81
CA CYS A 272 -12.82 -29.98 11.35
C CYS A 272 -13.34 -30.95 12.41
N TYR A 273 -14.14 -30.46 13.36
CA TYR A 273 -14.73 -31.31 14.40
C TYR A 273 -15.73 -32.30 13.83
N TRP A 274 -16.53 -31.89 12.85
CA TRP A 274 -17.47 -32.78 12.18
C TRP A 274 -16.75 -33.92 11.46
N GLN A 275 -15.68 -33.64 10.71
CA GLN A 275 -14.86 -34.67 10.05
C GLN A 275 -14.19 -35.64 11.04
N GLN A 276 -13.99 -35.21 12.30
CA GLN A 276 -13.51 -36.06 13.39
C GLN A 276 -14.64 -36.77 14.16
N ASN A 277 -15.88 -36.73 13.66
CA ASN A 277 -17.08 -37.26 14.32
C ASN A 277 -17.36 -36.66 15.72
N LYS A 278 -16.87 -35.45 15.99
CA LYS A 278 -17.10 -34.73 17.24
C LYS A 278 -18.27 -33.76 17.06
N LEU A 279 -19.49 -34.31 17.14
CA LEU A 279 -20.73 -33.60 16.78
C LEU A 279 -21.01 -32.37 17.66
N GLU A 280 -20.87 -32.49 18.98
CA GLU A 280 -21.10 -31.39 19.92
C GLU A 280 -20.22 -30.15 19.65
N PRO A 281 -18.88 -30.25 19.59
CA PRO A 281 -18.06 -29.11 19.26
C PRO A 281 -18.24 -28.64 17.82
N ALA A 282 -18.62 -29.51 16.88
CA ALA A 282 -18.96 -29.08 15.52
C ALA A 282 -20.18 -28.14 15.52
N MET A 283 -21.29 -28.57 16.12
CA MET A 283 -22.51 -27.77 16.23
C MET A 283 -22.27 -26.45 16.97
N LEU A 284 -21.50 -26.47 18.06
CA LEU A 284 -21.16 -25.24 18.80
C LEU A 284 -20.40 -24.24 17.93
N ASN A 285 -19.42 -24.68 17.14
CA ASN A 285 -18.66 -23.78 16.28
C ASN A 285 -19.47 -23.29 15.07
N PHE A 286 -20.36 -24.12 14.51
CA PHE A 286 -21.31 -23.65 13.50
C PHE A 286 -22.29 -22.61 14.05
N ALA A 287 -22.78 -22.80 15.28
CA ALA A 287 -23.62 -21.82 15.98
C ALA A 287 -22.88 -20.48 16.15
N LYS A 288 -21.60 -20.51 16.57
CA LYS A 288 -20.75 -19.32 16.67
C LYS A 288 -20.62 -18.58 15.34
N ALA A 289 -20.25 -19.29 14.27
CA ALA A 289 -20.16 -18.69 12.93
C ALA A 289 -21.50 -18.11 12.45
N TYR A 290 -22.61 -18.78 12.74
CA TYR A 290 -23.94 -18.31 12.39
C TYR A 290 -24.33 -17.02 13.13
N ILE A 291 -24.04 -16.91 14.43
CA ILE A 291 -24.37 -15.74 15.26
C ILE A 291 -23.56 -14.51 14.85
N LEU A 292 -22.33 -14.68 14.37
CA LEU A 292 -21.49 -13.57 13.92
C LEU A 292 -21.99 -12.88 12.64
N LYS A 293 -22.93 -13.48 11.90
CA LYS A 293 -23.54 -12.94 10.67
C LYS A 293 -22.52 -12.53 9.58
N GLY A 294 -21.37 -13.17 9.55
CA GLY A 294 -20.36 -12.97 8.50
C GLY A 294 -20.64 -13.77 7.21
N PRO A 295 -19.75 -13.70 6.20
CA PRO A 295 -19.93 -14.35 4.90
C PRO A 295 -20.21 -15.86 4.96
N THR A 296 -19.73 -16.55 5.99
CA THR A 296 -19.93 -18.00 6.16
C THR A 296 -21.18 -18.36 6.96
N SER A 297 -21.91 -17.38 7.50
CA SER A 297 -23.07 -17.59 8.39
C SER A 297 -24.15 -18.49 7.77
N GLY A 298 -24.47 -18.29 6.50
CA GLY A 298 -25.46 -19.11 5.79
C GLY A 298 -25.03 -20.56 5.60
N LEU A 299 -23.74 -20.81 5.33
CA LEU A 299 -23.19 -22.16 5.24
C LEU A 299 -23.16 -22.83 6.61
N ALA A 300 -22.69 -22.13 7.63
CA ALA A 300 -22.66 -22.61 9.00
C ALA A 300 -24.06 -23.01 9.50
N LYS A 301 -25.08 -22.21 9.19
CA LYS A 301 -26.47 -22.53 9.54
C LYS A 301 -26.95 -23.83 8.90
N LYS A 302 -26.66 -24.06 7.62
CA LYS A 302 -27.02 -25.32 6.93
C LYS A 302 -26.43 -26.53 7.62
N TYR A 303 -25.13 -26.50 7.95
CA TYR A 303 -24.48 -27.61 8.66
C TYR A 303 -25.03 -27.78 10.08
N LEU A 304 -25.27 -26.68 10.79
CA LEU A 304 -25.86 -26.72 12.12
C LEU A 304 -27.24 -27.40 12.09
N ASP A 305 -28.13 -27.00 11.19
CA ASP A 305 -29.48 -27.54 11.08
C ASP A 305 -29.45 -29.03 10.71
N GLN A 306 -28.58 -29.43 9.79
CA GLN A 306 -28.40 -30.83 9.41
C GLN A 306 -27.93 -31.70 10.58
N LEU A 307 -26.86 -31.29 11.27
CA LEU A 307 -26.30 -32.04 12.39
C LEU A 307 -27.27 -32.10 13.57
N TRP A 308 -27.96 -30.99 13.85
CA TRP A 308 -28.94 -30.91 14.91
C TRP A 308 -30.12 -31.85 14.64
N SER A 309 -30.73 -31.75 13.46
CA SER A 309 -31.86 -32.59 13.02
C SER A 309 -31.50 -34.08 13.09
N SER A 310 -30.33 -34.46 12.58
CA SER A 310 -29.85 -35.85 12.64
C SER A 310 -29.67 -36.35 14.07
N SER A 311 -29.23 -35.48 15.00
CA SER A 311 -28.98 -35.86 16.40
C SER A 311 -30.24 -35.83 17.27
N HIS A 312 -31.30 -35.14 16.82
CA HIS A 312 -32.52 -34.88 17.58
C HIS A 312 -33.79 -35.41 16.88
N ARG A 313 -33.69 -36.53 16.16
CA ARG A 313 -34.82 -37.22 15.51
C ARG A 313 -35.66 -36.30 14.61
N GLY A 314 -35.02 -35.41 13.86
CA GLY A 314 -35.70 -34.47 12.96
C GLY A 314 -36.19 -33.18 13.63
N SER A 315 -36.03 -33.00 14.94
CA SER A 315 -36.50 -31.83 15.67
C SER A 315 -35.45 -30.72 15.75
N LEU A 316 -35.88 -29.46 15.66
CA LEU A 316 -35.05 -28.28 15.95
C LEU A 316 -35.22 -27.76 17.38
N ALA A 317 -36.09 -28.38 18.18
CA ALA A 317 -36.33 -27.96 19.57
C ALA A 317 -35.05 -28.07 20.41
N GLY A 318 -34.75 -27.03 21.20
CA GLY A 318 -33.56 -26.97 22.06
C GLY A 318 -32.37 -26.25 21.44
N MET A 319 -32.38 -25.99 20.11
CA MET A 319 -31.28 -25.32 19.42
C MET A 319 -31.05 -23.90 19.97
N GLU A 320 -32.09 -23.24 20.45
CA GLU A 320 -32.01 -21.92 21.08
C GLU A 320 -31.03 -21.88 22.26
N ARG A 321 -30.90 -22.98 23.02
CA ARG A 321 -29.94 -23.07 24.14
C ARG A 321 -28.50 -23.13 23.64
N LEU A 322 -28.25 -23.86 22.54
CA LEU A 322 -26.94 -23.91 21.91
C LEU A 322 -26.55 -22.54 21.34
N LEU A 323 -27.50 -21.85 20.71
CA LEU A 323 -27.29 -20.49 20.21
C LEU A 323 -27.00 -19.50 21.35
N ALA A 324 -27.76 -19.54 22.44
CA ALA A 324 -27.51 -18.71 23.62
C ALA A 324 -26.13 -18.99 24.24
N ARG A 325 -25.71 -20.26 24.32
CA ARG A 325 -24.37 -20.65 24.76
C ARG A 325 -23.29 -20.08 23.83
N ALA A 326 -23.48 -20.20 22.52
CA ALA A 326 -22.52 -19.67 21.55
C ALA A 326 -22.42 -18.13 21.63
N GLU A 327 -23.51 -17.42 21.93
CA GLU A 327 -23.52 -15.97 22.10
C GLU A 327 -22.75 -15.50 23.34
N GLN A 328 -22.77 -16.27 24.43
CA GLN A 328 -22.04 -15.94 25.65
C GLN A 328 -20.53 -15.80 25.42
N ASP A 329 -19.96 -16.54 24.47
CA ASP A 329 -18.53 -16.46 24.15
C ASP A 329 -18.10 -15.13 23.48
N PHE A 330 -19.06 -14.28 23.12
CA PHE A 330 -18.84 -12.98 22.48
C PHE A 330 -19.24 -11.77 23.32
N LYS A 331 -19.75 -11.99 24.53
CA LYS A 331 -20.02 -10.92 25.52
C LYS A 331 -18.74 -10.55 26.25
#